data_AF-A0A2E6Z270-F1
#
_entry.id   AF-A0A2E6Z270-F1
#
_cell.length_a   1.000
_cell.length_b   1.000
_cell.length_c   1.000
_cell.angle_alpha   90.00
_cell.angle_beta   90.00
_cell.angle_gamma   90.00
#
_symmetry.space_group_name_H-M   'P 1'
#
loop_
_entity.id
_entity.type
_entity.pdbx_description
1 polymer ?
#
loop_
_entity_poly.entity_id
_entity_poly.type
_entity_poly.pdbx_seq_one_letter_code
_entity_poly.pdbx_strand_id
1 'polypeptide(L)'
;MFNKFIEFLKEKDRNTPTWLKILIPFLAFGGLAFHAIMAFITAFLITAWFGNPLPVFGFNQSPDQPIAFPHTIHAGVGKLIVPKTGKPYKDIYGNERVNDSGEPLTGLGMDCTYCHKTVTKEAWAGVPPVELCISCHKVIGSNESQELTKLREFGLSEKTKGPIKWKRVHRMPDHVRFVHEPHIRYLTSNPKAIQNKSTDFKILDNGTVEASQVCTTCHGQIAEMEKVTQKEPLKMGQCVACHRANEASIGCETCHH
;
A
#
# COMPACT_ATOMS: atom_id res chain seq x y z
N MET A 1 -53.16 -6.43 7.55
CA MET A 1 -52.49 -6.02 6.29
C MET A 1 -51.83 -7.20 5.59
N PHE A 2 -51.07 -8.04 6.31
CA PHE A 2 -50.42 -9.24 5.78
C PHE A 2 -51.37 -10.29 5.18
N ASN A 3 -52.48 -10.65 5.85
CA ASN A 3 -53.41 -11.66 5.32
C ASN A 3 -54.10 -11.24 4.02
N LYS A 4 -54.46 -9.95 3.87
CA LYS A 4 -55.02 -9.42 2.60
C LYS A 4 -54.03 -9.50 1.45
N PHE A 5 -52.74 -9.33 1.73
CA PHE A 5 -51.67 -9.48 0.74
C PHE A 5 -51.50 -10.95 0.31
N ILE A 6 -51.56 -11.89 1.24
CA ILE A 6 -51.48 -13.33 0.93
C ILE A 6 -52.68 -13.80 0.11
N GLU A 7 -53.90 -13.34 0.43
CA GLU A 7 -55.09 -13.68 -0.36
C GLU A 7 -55.03 -13.10 -1.77
N PHE A 8 -54.58 -11.85 -1.91
CA PHE A 8 -54.34 -11.21 -3.20
C PHE A 8 -53.35 -12.02 -4.07
N LEU A 9 -52.27 -12.53 -3.47
CA LEU A 9 -51.31 -13.39 -4.18
C LEU A 9 -51.93 -14.73 -4.62
N LYS A 10 -52.74 -15.36 -3.77
CA LYS A 10 -53.44 -16.62 -4.09
C LYS A 10 -54.45 -16.45 -5.23
N GLU A 11 -55.21 -15.35 -5.22
CA GLU A 11 -56.19 -15.05 -6.26
C GLU A 11 -55.51 -14.78 -7.61
N LYS A 12 -54.40 -14.03 -7.58
CA LYS A 12 -53.57 -13.78 -8.78
C LYS A 12 -52.92 -15.06 -9.32
N ASP A 13 -52.44 -15.95 -8.46
CA ASP A 13 -51.86 -17.23 -8.86
C ASP A 13 -52.89 -18.16 -9.54
N ARG A 14 -54.14 -18.17 -9.06
CA ARG A 14 -55.21 -18.98 -9.65
C ARG A 14 -55.57 -18.57 -11.08
N ASN A 15 -55.46 -17.29 -11.41
CA ASN A 15 -55.82 -16.74 -12.73
C ASN A 15 -54.63 -16.62 -13.70
N THR A 16 -53.42 -16.97 -13.27
CA THR A 16 -52.21 -16.87 -14.11
C THR A 16 -52.02 -18.16 -14.92
N PRO A 17 -51.92 -18.10 -16.27
CA PRO A 17 -51.67 -19.27 -17.10
C PRO A 17 -50.35 -19.97 -16.75
N THR A 18 -50.32 -21.30 -16.80
CA THR A 18 -49.14 -22.11 -16.41
C THR A 18 -47.87 -21.73 -17.17
N TRP A 19 -47.97 -21.39 -18.46
CA TRP A 19 -46.82 -20.94 -19.26
C TRP A 19 -46.23 -19.62 -18.74
N LEU A 20 -47.07 -18.71 -18.21
CA LEU A 20 -46.64 -17.43 -17.65
C LEU A 20 -45.94 -17.63 -16.30
N LYS A 21 -46.40 -18.60 -15.49
CA LYS A 21 -45.75 -18.98 -14.22
C LYS A 21 -44.33 -19.52 -14.40
N ILE A 22 -44.03 -20.10 -15.56
CA ILE A 22 -42.69 -20.60 -15.92
C ILE A 22 -41.86 -19.49 -16.58
N LEU A 23 -42.48 -18.72 -17.48
CA LEU A 23 -41.80 -17.69 -18.24
C LEU A 23 -41.32 -16.52 -17.37
N ILE A 24 -42.12 -16.06 -16.40
CA ILE A 24 -41.77 -14.91 -15.55
C ILE A 24 -40.50 -15.18 -14.74
N PRO A 25 -40.35 -16.30 -14.00
CA PRO A 25 -39.10 -16.64 -13.33
C PRO A 25 -37.94 -16.76 -14.33
N PHE A 26 -38.14 -17.41 -15.48
CA PHE A 26 -37.08 -17.60 -16.47
C PHE A 26 -36.56 -16.26 -17.03
N LEU A 27 -37.46 -15.33 -17.37
CA LEU A 27 -37.10 -13.98 -17.80
C LEU A 27 -36.47 -13.17 -16.68
N ALA A 28 -36.94 -13.30 -15.43
CA ALA A 28 -36.34 -12.61 -14.29
C ALA A 28 -34.92 -13.12 -14.00
N PHE A 29 -34.70 -14.43 -14.00
CA PHE A 29 -33.37 -15.04 -13.86
C PHE A 29 -32.46 -14.69 -15.03
N GLY A 30 -32.96 -14.75 -16.26
CA GLY A 30 -32.22 -14.34 -17.46
C GLY A 30 -31.82 -12.87 -17.42
N GLY A 31 -32.74 -11.99 -17.00
CA GLY A 31 -32.48 -10.56 -16.81
C GLY A 31 -31.42 -10.28 -15.75
N LEU A 32 -31.50 -10.95 -14.60
CA LEU A 32 -30.49 -10.83 -13.53
C LEU A 32 -29.11 -11.36 -13.97
N ALA A 33 -29.07 -12.51 -14.66
CA ALA A 33 -27.84 -13.07 -15.19
C ALA A 33 -27.19 -12.14 -16.23
N PHE A 34 -28.00 -11.58 -17.14
CA PHE A 34 -27.52 -10.60 -18.12
C PHE A 34 -26.96 -9.34 -17.45
N HIS A 35 -27.66 -8.78 -16.45
CA HIS A 35 -27.16 -7.64 -15.70
C HIS A 35 -25.86 -7.96 -14.96
N ALA A 36 -25.75 -9.14 -14.36
CA ALA A 36 -24.51 -9.57 -13.69
C ALA A 36 -23.33 -9.67 -14.67
N ILE A 37 -23.55 -10.25 -15.86
CA ILE A 37 -22.53 -10.35 -16.92
C ILE A 37 -22.15 -8.96 -17.42
N MET A 38 -23.12 -8.10 -17.72
CA MET A 38 -22.85 -6.73 -18.18
C MET A 38 -22.14 -5.89 -17.13
N ALA A 39 -22.51 -6.04 -15.85
CA ALA A 39 -21.82 -5.39 -14.74
C ALA A 39 -20.37 -5.88 -14.61
N PHE A 40 -20.13 -7.18 -14.78
CA PHE A 40 -18.78 -7.75 -14.78
C PHE A 40 -17.94 -7.25 -15.95
N ILE A 41 -18.48 -7.24 -17.18
CA ILE A 41 -17.78 -6.71 -18.36
C ILE A 41 -17.47 -5.22 -18.18
N THR A 42 -18.45 -4.44 -17.72
CA THR A 42 -18.27 -3.00 -17.49
C THR A 42 -17.20 -2.75 -16.42
N ALA A 43 -17.24 -3.49 -15.31
CA ALA A 43 -16.22 -3.43 -14.27
C ALA A 43 -14.84 -3.79 -14.83
N PHE A 44 -14.74 -4.86 -15.63
CA PHE A 44 -13.50 -5.27 -16.28
C PHE A 44 -12.97 -4.16 -17.21
N LEU A 45 -13.81 -3.60 -18.08
CA LEU A 45 -13.43 -2.53 -18.99
C LEU A 45 -13.00 -1.27 -18.24
N ILE A 46 -13.70 -0.89 -17.15
CA ILE A 46 -13.30 0.22 -16.28
C ILE A 46 -11.93 -0.08 -15.66
N THR A 47 -11.71 -1.29 -15.11
CA THR A 47 -10.40 -1.64 -14.53
C THR A 47 -9.28 -1.68 -15.56
N ALA A 48 -9.58 -2.15 -16.77
CA ALA A 48 -8.62 -2.23 -17.87
C ALA A 48 -8.25 -0.83 -18.38
N TRP A 49 -9.22 0.06 -18.51
CA TRP A 49 -9.02 1.40 -19.07
C TRP A 49 -8.45 2.38 -18.03
N PHE A 50 -8.95 2.35 -16.79
CA PHE A 50 -8.47 3.23 -15.72
C PHE A 50 -7.27 2.65 -14.95
N GLY A 51 -6.85 1.41 -15.28
CA GLY A 51 -5.58 0.82 -14.84
C GLY A 51 -5.43 0.63 -13.34
N ASN A 52 -6.53 0.76 -12.59
CA ASN A 52 -6.62 0.51 -11.16
C ASN A 52 -7.60 -0.65 -10.96
N PRO A 53 -7.18 -1.79 -10.41
CA PRO A 53 -8.11 -2.86 -10.07
C PRO A 53 -9.14 -2.31 -9.09
N LEU A 54 -10.42 -2.53 -9.35
CA LEU A 54 -11.48 -2.14 -8.44
C LEU A 54 -11.17 -2.78 -7.08
N PRO A 55 -11.02 -1.99 -5.99
CA PRO A 55 -10.64 -2.51 -4.67
C PRO A 55 -11.70 -3.44 -4.05
N VAL A 56 -12.80 -3.68 -4.77
CA VAL A 56 -13.94 -4.51 -4.37
C VAL A 56 -13.59 -6.01 -4.34
N PHE A 57 -12.62 -6.48 -5.13
CA PHE A 57 -12.33 -7.92 -5.29
C PHE A 57 -11.11 -8.43 -4.50
N GLY A 58 -10.63 -7.68 -3.49
CA GLY A 58 -9.50 -8.15 -2.68
C GLY A 58 -8.16 -8.19 -3.44
N PHE A 59 -8.04 -7.45 -4.54
CA PHE A 59 -6.76 -7.15 -5.19
C PHE A 59 -5.95 -6.25 -4.26
N ASN A 60 -5.36 -6.87 -3.24
CA ASN A 60 -4.50 -6.21 -2.29
C ASN A 60 -3.27 -5.70 -3.06
N GLN A 61 -3.04 -4.39 -3.09
CA GLN A 61 -1.89 -3.79 -3.80
C GLN A 61 -0.54 -4.13 -3.17
N SER A 62 -0.51 -5.05 -2.20
CA SER A 62 0.60 -5.35 -1.31
C SER A 62 0.80 -6.85 -1.24
N PRO A 63 1.73 -7.43 -2.00
CA PRO A 63 2.01 -8.86 -1.95
C PRO A 63 2.50 -9.27 -0.55
N ASP A 64 2.22 -10.50 -0.15
CA ASP A 64 2.74 -11.05 1.11
C ASP A 64 4.26 -11.19 1.03
N GLN A 65 4.93 -10.60 2.02
CA GLN A 65 6.39 -10.57 2.09
C GLN A 65 6.93 -11.84 2.74
N PRO A 66 8.20 -12.23 2.46
CA PRO A 66 8.81 -13.40 3.10
C PRO A 66 8.90 -13.30 4.62
N ILE A 67 9.11 -12.08 5.12
CA ILE A 67 9.04 -11.72 6.54
C ILE A 67 8.24 -10.43 6.69
N ALA A 68 7.54 -10.26 7.80
CA ALA A 68 6.86 -9.02 8.12
C ALA A 68 7.87 -7.94 8.53
N PHE A 69 7.78 -6.77 7.90
CA PHE A 69 8.62 -5.61 8.22
C PHE A 69 7.74 -4.38 8.45
N PRO A 70 7.43 -4.06 9.72
CA PRO A 70 6.56 -2.93 10.06
C PRO A 70 7.33 -1.62 10.01
N HIS A 71 7.00 -0.73 9.07
CA HIS A 71 7.63 0.60 9.02
C HIS A 71 7.16 1.49 10.18
N THR A 72 6.01 1.19 10.78
CA THR A 72 5.49 1.79 12.02
C THR A 72 6.50 1.75 13.16
N ILE A 73 7.18 0.62 13.38
CA ILE A 73 8.18 0.48 14.46
C ILE A 73 9.49 1.18 14.09
N HIS A 74 9.87 1.11 12.82
CA HIS A 74 11.20 1.53 12.38
C HIS A 74 11.26 3.03 12.05
N ALA A 75 10.36 3.52 11.21
CA ALA A 75 10.30 4.91 10.76
C ALA A 75 9.18 5.72 11.43
N GLY A 76 8.19 5.06 12.04
CA GLY A 76 7.15 5.74 12.82
C GLY A 76 7.71 6.47 14.03
N VAL A 77 7.01 7.50 14.48
CA VAL A 77 7.37 8.34 15.62
C VAL A 77 6.29 8.28 16.70
N GLY A 78 6.72 8.23 17.97
CA GLY A 78 5.82 8.22 19.11
C GLY A 78 5.23 6.84 19.43
N LYS A 79 4.30 6.82 20.39
CA LYS A 79 3.67 5.57 20.84
C LYS A 79 2.83 4.97 19.72
N LEU A 80 3.01 3.68 19.48
CA LEU A 80 2.28 2.90 18.50
C LEU A 80 0.89 2.56 19.05
N ILE A 81 0.02 3.56 19.05
CA ILE A 81 -1.37 3.48 19.50
C ILE A 81 -2.33 3.91 18.41
N VAL A 82 -3.52 3.30 18.39
CA VAL A 82 -4.62 3.75 17.53
C VAL A 82 -5.15 5.08 18.08
N PRO A 83 -5.10 6.20 17.33
CA PRO A 83 -5.40 7.54 17.86
C PRO A 83 -6.78 7.68 18.51
N LYS A 84 -7.79 6.95 18.01
CA LYS A 84 -9.16 7.03 18.50
C LYS A 84 -9.41 6.26 19.80
N THR A 85 -8.65 5.21 20.07
CA THR A 85 -8.91 4.28 21.18
C THR A 85 -7.80 4.26 22.23
N GLY A 86 -6.61 4.78 21.89
CA GLY A 86 -5.42 4.72 22.73
C GLY A 86 -4.85 3.30 22.90
N LYS A 87 -5.45 2.28 22.27
CA LYS A 87 -4.98 0.90 22.35
C LYS A 87 -3.72 0.70 21.49
N PRO A 88 -2.84 -0.25 21.84
CA PRO A 88 -1.69 -0.59 21.02
C PRO A 88 -2.10 -0.90 19.57
N TYR A 89 -1.26 -0.53 18.60
CA TYR A 89 -1.39 -1.04 17.24
C TYR A 89 -1.27 -2.55 17.22
N LYS A 90 -1.93 -3.16 16.25
CA LYS A 90 -1.86 -4.60 16.02
C LYS A 90 -1.04 -4.88 14.78
N ASP A 91 -0.28 -5.97 14.83
CA ASP A 91 0.41 -6.50 13.66
C ASP A 91 -0.56 -7.06 12.63
N ILE A 92 -0.02 -7.50 11.49
CA ILE A 92 -0.81 -8.10 10.41
C ILE A 92 -1.53 -9.40 10.79
N TYR A 93 -1.18 -10.00 11.93
CA TYR A 93 -1.76 -11.23 12.48
C TYR A 93 -2.74 -10.95 13.64
N GLY A 94 -2.89 -9.69 14.04
CA GLY A 94 -3.80 -9.26 15.12
C GLY A 94 -3.17 -9.21 16.51
N ASN A 95 -1.86 -9.44 16.64
CA ASN A 95 -1.14 -9.35 17.92
C ASN A 95 -0.82 -7.90 18.25
N GLU A 96 -0.91 -7.53 19.54
CA GLU A 96 -0.61 -6.17 19.97
C GLU A 96 0.91 -5.90 19.93
N ARG A 97 1.28 -4.73 19.41
CA ARG A 97 2.66 -4.24 19.36
C ARG A 97 3.04 -3.64 20.70
N VAL A 98 3.33 -4.51 21.67
CA VAL A 98 3.72 -4.13 23.04
C VAL A 98 5.13 -4.61 23.38
N ASN A 99 5.75 -3.99 24.38
CA ASN A 99 7.00 -4.47 24.97
C ASN A 99 6.75 -5.60 25.98
N ASP A 100 7.82 -6.12 26.60
CA ASP A 100 7.74 -7.20 27.58
C ASP A 100 6.94 -6.83 28.84
N SER A 101 6.73 -5.54 29.10
CA SER A 101 5.90 -5.02 30.19
C SER A 101 4.43 -4.81 29.79
N GLY A 102 4.06 -5.11 28.54
CA GLY A 102 2.71 -4.91 28.00
C GLY A 102 2.40 -3.47 27.61
N GLU A 103 3.37 -2.56 27.61
CA GLU A 103 3.18 -1.18 27.16
C GLU A 103 3.29 -1.06 25.64
N PRO A 104 2.54 -0.15 24.98
CA PRO A 104 2.67 0.07 23.54
C PRO A 104 4.12 0.36 23.14
N LEU A 105 4.59 -0.31 22.10
CA LEU A 105 5.89 -0.01 21.50
C LEU A 105 5.92 1.45 21.03
N THR A 106 7.11 2.02 20.98
CA THR A 106 7.34 3.37 20.46
C THR A 106 8.14 3.26 19.17
N GLY A 107 7.69 3.96 18.14
CA GLY A 107 8.41 4.03 16.88
C GLY A 107 9.75 4.73 17.05
N LEU A 108 10.79 4.20 16.39
CA LEU A 108 12.17 4.66 16.53
C LEU A 108 12.45 5.98 15.79
N GLY A 109 11.59 6.38 14.85
CA GLY A 109 11.79 7.57 14.03
C GLY A 109 13.06 7.50 13.17
N MET A 110 13.45 6.31 12.72
CA MET A 110 14.66 6.17 11.89
C MET A 110 14.48 6.87 10.55
N ASP A 111 15.50 7.62 10.16
CA ASP A 111 15.56 8.30 8.88
C ASP A 111 15.43 7.32 7.71
N CYS A 112 14.58 7.63 6.72
CA CYS A 112 14.34 6.76 5.57
C CYS A 112 15.63 6.40 4.82
N THR A 113 16.58 7.34 4.73
CA THR A 113 17.85 7.17 4.02
C THR A 113 18.85 6.31 4.81
N TYR A 114 18.60 6.06 6.09
CA TYR A 114 19.42 5.13 6.87
C TYR A 114 19.35 3.71 6.31
N CYS A 115 18.15 3.27 5.91
CA CYS A 115 17.96 1.97 5.27
C CYS A 115 18.07 2.07 3.74
N HIS A 116 17.44 3.08 3.14
CA HIS A 116 17.39 3.30 1.68
C HIS A 116 18.54 4.18 1.20
N LYS A 117 19.78 3.77 1.50
CA LYS A 117 20.99 4.61 1.41
C LYS A 117 21.33 5.12 0.01
N THR A 118 20.88 4.44 -1.04
CA THR A 118 21.21 4.80 -2.43
C THR A 118 20.21 5.77 -3.04
N VAL A 119 19.13 6.10 -2.33
CA VAL A 119 18.02 6.93 -2.86
C VAL A 119 18.47 8.32 -3.31
N THR A 120 19.53 8.87 -2.71
CA THR A 120 20.08 10.20 -3.04
C THR A 120 21.17 10.17 -4.10
N LYS A 121 21.55 8.99 -4.62
CA LYS A 121 22.73 8.83 -5.49
C LYS A 121 22.46 8.03 -6.75
N GLU A 122 21.54 7.08 -6.67
CA GLU A 122 21.32 6.08 -7.72
C GLU A 122 19.92 6.21 -8.33
N ALA A 123 19.68 5.46 -9.40
CA ALA A 123 18.36 5.35 -10.00
C ALA A 123 17.31 4.68 -9.09
N TRP A 124 17.75 4.00 -8.04
CA TRP A 124 16.93 3.15 -7.18
C TRP A 124 17.27 3.38 -5.71
N ALA A 125 16.26 3.34 -4.84
CA ALA A 125 16.42 3.54 -3.40
C ALA A 125 17.13 2.37 -2.68
N GLY A 126 17.14 1.19 -3.30
CA GLY A 126 17.64 -0.04 -2.70
C GLY A 126 16.71 -0.61 -1.62
N VAL A 127 16.93 -1.88 -1.29
CA VAL A 127 16.40 -2.51 -0.08
C VAL A 127 17.62 -2.87 0.77
N PRO A 128 17.62 -2.58 2.08
CA PRO A 128 18.80 -2.82 2.91
C PRO A 128 19.20 -4.30 2.92
N PRO A 129 20.51 -4.59 3.01
CA PRO A 129 21.00 -5.95 3.17
C PRO A 129 20.63 -6.51 4.55
N VAL A 130 20.57 -7.84 4.68
CA VAL A 130 20.14 -8.53 5.92
C VAL A 130 21.08 -8.19 7.08
N GLU A 131 22.35 -7.98 6.81
CA GLU A 131 23.38 -7.59 7.77
C GLU A 131 23.03 -6.31 8.52
N LEU A 132 22.39 -5.34 7.84
CA LEU A 132 21.95 -4.11 8.50
C LEU A 132 20.89 -4.42 9.56
N CYS A 133 19.93 -5.29 9.24
CA CYS A 133 18.88 -5.70 10.18
C CYS A 133 19.47 -6.45 11.39
N ILE A 134 20.44 -7.34 11.14
CA ILE A 134 21.08 -8.14 12.18
C ILE A 134 21.96 -7.33 13.10
N SER A 135 22.52 -6.20 12.65
CA SER A 135 23.34 -5.33 13.50
C SER A 135 22.64 -4.96 14.82
N CYS A 136 21.30 -4.82 14.76
CA CYS A 136 20.42 -4.61 15.91
C CYS A 136 19.73 -5.91 16.37
N HIS A 137 19.07 -6.63 15.47
CA HIS A 137 18.18 -7.75 15.82
C HIS A 137 18.89 -9.04 16.27
N LYS A 138 20.24 -9.05 16.28
CA LYS A 138 20.99 -10.08 17.00
C LYS A 138 20.73 -10.06 18.52
N VAL A 139 20.34 -8.89 19.07
CA VAL A 139 20.03 -8.72 20.51
C VAL A 139 18.70 -8.01 20.76
N ILE A 140 18.18 -7.25 19.80
CA ILE A 140 16.94 -6.49 19.95
C ILE A 140 15.72 -7.30 19.47
N GLY A 141 14.67 -7.26 20.30
CA GLY A 141 13.34 -7.81 20.02
C GLY A 141 13.14 -9.23 20.55
N SER A 142 11.89 -9.58 20.84
CA SER A 142 11.53 -10.82 21.51
C SER A 142 12.06 -12.08 20.80
N ASN A 143 12.50 -13.06 21.59
CA ASN A 143 12.86 -14.39 21.11
C ASN A 143 11.66 -15.23 20.69
N GLU A 144 10.45 -14.84 21.12
CA GLU A 144 9.19 -15.50 20.78
C GLU A 144 8.63 -15.00 19.45
N SER A 145 9.18 -13.91 18.90
CA SER A 145 8.73 -13.38 17.62
C SER A 145 9.16 -14.29 16.47
N GLN A 146 8.19 -14.95 15.85
CA GLN A 146 8.42 -15.79 14.67
C GLN A 146 9.13 -15.04 13.53
N GLU A 147 8.81 -13.77 13.32
CA GLU A 147 9.39 -12.94 12.26
C GLU A 147 10.84 -12.58 12.54
N LEU A 148 11.21 -12.31 13.80
CA LEU A 148 12.60 -12.08 14.19
C LEU A 148 13.42 -13.37 14.16
N THR A 149 12.81 -14.52 14.46
CA THR A 149 13.47 -15.81 14.30
C THR A 149 13.83 -16.07 12.84
N LYS A 150 12.88 -15.87 11.90
CA LYS A 150 13.16 -15.93 10.45
C LYS A 150 14.29 -14.98 10.04
N LEU A 151 14.26 -13.73 10.52
CA LEU A 151 15.31 -12.76 10.22
C LEU A 151 16.69 -13.23 10.70
N ARG A 152 16.79 -13.73 11.94
CA ARG A 152 18.02 -14.28 12.51
C ARG A 152 18.52 -15.49 11.71
N GLU A 153 17.64 -16.35 11.22
CA GLU A 153 18.00 -17.44 10.31
C GLU A 153 18.60 -16.94 8.99
N PHE A 154 18.04 -15.89 8.37
CA PHE A 154 18.59 -15.32 7.14
C PHE A 154 19.95 -14.64 7.33
N GLY A 155 20.28 -14.20 8.54
CA GLY A 155 21.44 -13.36 8.78
C GLY A 155 22.56 -13.97 9.62
N LEU A 156 22.27 -14.97 10.46
CA LEU A 156 23.22 -15.57 11.40
C LEU A 156 23.47 -17.07 11.16
N SER A 157 22.58 -17.79 10.48
CA SER A 157 22.71 -19.24 10.29
C SER A 157 23.52 -19.57 9.03
N GLU A 158 24.60 -20.31 9.17
CA GLU A 158 25.46 -20.74 8.05
C GLU A 158 24.72 -21.52 6.94
N LYS A 159 23.61 -22.20 7.27
CA LYS A 159 22.85 -22.99 6.29
C LYS A 159 21.89 -22.15 5.44
N THR A 160 21.39 -21.05 6.01
CA THR A 160 20.28 -20.26 5.45
C THR A 160 20.66 -18.80 5.21
N LYS A 161 21.90 -18.42 5.53
CA LYS A 161 22.43 -17.07 5.33
C LYS A 161 22.29 -16.69 3.87
N GLY A 162 21.65 -15.55 3.63
CA GLY A 162 21.43 -15.06 2.27
C GLY A 162 20.43 -13.91 2.20
N PRO A 163 20.26 -13.32 1.02
CA PRO A 163 19.37 -12.20 0.84
C PRO A 163 17.91 -12.62 1.01
N ILE A 164 17.12 -11.79 1.70
CA ILE A 164 15.67 -11.93 1.73
C ILE A 164 15.12 -11.58 0.35
N LYS A 165 14.37 -12.51 -0.25
CA LYS A 165 13.75 -12.34 -1.58
C LYS A 165 12.46 -11.51 -1.49
N TRP A 166 12.61 -10.21 -1.22
CA TRP A 166 11.49 -9.28 -1.09
C TRP A 166 10.61 -9.23 -2.34
N LYS A 167 9.30 -9.12 -2.14
CA LYS A 167 8.35 -8.93 -3.25
C LYS A 167 8.10 -7.44 -3.45
N ARG A 168 8.56 -6.90 -4.58
CA ARG A 168 8.41 -5.49 -4.93
C ARG A 168 6.93 -5.06 -4.97
N VAL A 169 6.57 -4.06 -4.15
CA VAL A 169 5.24 -3.43 -4.07
C VAL A 169 5.05 -2.44 -5.23
N HIS A 170 5.87 -1.40 -5.28
CA HIS A 170 5.80 -0.37 -6.33
C HIS A 170 6.46 -0.88 -7.62
N ARG A 171 5.70 -0.93 -8.71
CA ARG A 171 6.19 -1.36 -10.02
C ARG A 171 5.80 -0.36 -11.08
N MET A 172 6.74 -0.08 -11.98
CA MET A 172 6.48 0.61 -13.24
C MET A 172 6.78 -0.35 -14.39
N PRO A 173 6.18 -0.14 -15.57
CA PRO A 173 6.51 -0.91 -16.76
C PRO A 173 8.00 -0.80 -17.13
N ASP A 174 8.56 -1.84 -17.76
CA ASP A 174 10.00 -1.90 -18.06
C ASP A 174 10.47 -0.85 -19.08
N HIS A 175 9.56 -0.32 -19.90
CA HIS A 175 9.82 0.78 -20.84
C HIS A 175 9.75 2.16 -20.17
N VAL A 176 9.59 2.23 -18.85
CA VAL A 176 9.61 3.47 -18.06
C VAL A 176 10.90 3.54 -17.26
N ARG A 177 11.66 4.62 -17.45
CA ARG A 177 12.83 4.96 -16.66
C ARG A 177 12.47 5.98 -15.59
N PHE A 178 12.66 5.59 -14.34
CA PHE A 178 12.60 6.48 -13.19
C PHE A 178 13.91 6.41 -12.42
N VAL A 179 14.49 7.56 -12.09
CA VAL A 179 15.78 7.68 -11.40
C VAL A 179 15.55 8.45 -10.10
N HIS A 180 15.84 7.86 -8.93
CA HIS A 180 15.55 8.53 -7.65
C HIS A 180 16.36 9.81 -7.43
N GLU A 181 17.69 9.77 -7.63
CA GLU A 181 18.58 10.93 -7.37
C GLU A 181 18.05 12.29 -7.84
N PRO A 182 17.68 12.49 -9.13
CA PRO A 182 17.25 13.80 -9.60
C PRO A 182 15.94 14.26 -8.96
N HIS A 183 15.03 13.32 -8.66
CA HIS A 183 13.76 13.65 -8.00
C HIS A 183 13.97 14.03 -6.55
N ILE A 184 14.81 13.29 -5.81
CA ILE A 184 15.14 13.61 -4.41
C ILE A 184 15.87 14.95 -4.34
N ARG A 185 16.86 15.19 -5.20
CA ARG A 185 17.58 16.46 -5.28
C ARG A 185 16.66 17.64 -5.59
N TYR A 186 15.74 17.47 -6.53
CA TYR A 186 14.76 18.51 -6.86
C TYR A 186 13.85 18.82 -5.66
N LEU A 187 13.23 17.80 -5.05
CA LEU A 187 12.29 17.99 -3.95
C LEU A 187 12.95 18.58 -2.70
N THR A 188 14.17 18.14 -2.36
CA THR A 188 14.93 18.68 -1.23
C THR A 188 15.24 20.17 -1.40
N SER A 189 15.46 20.62 -2.64
CA SER A 189 15.71 22.02 -2.97
C SER A 189 14.42 22.84 -3.17
N ASN A 190 13.26 22.19 -3.30
CA ASN A 190 11.99 22.85 -3.61
C ASN A 190 10.88 22.40 -2.65
N PRO A 191 10.87 22.86 -1.38
CA PRO A 191 9.90 22.40 -0.37
C PRO A 191 8.43 22.65 -0.72
N LYS A 192 8.17 23.60 -1.63
CA LYS A 192 6.83 23.90 -2.15
C LYS A 192 6.28 22.78 -3.04
N ALA A 193 7.14 22.03 -3.74
CA ALA A 193 6.76 20.92 -4.63
C ALA A 193 6.39 19.64 -3.86
N ILE A 194 6.78 19.55 -2.58
CA ILE A 194 6.54 18.37 -1.74
C ILE A 194 5.06 18.26 -1.39
N GLN A 195 4.47 17.11 -1.74
CA GLN A 195 3.09 16.75 -1.43
C GLN A 195 3.07 15.80 -0.23
N ASN A 196 1.92 15.68 0.45
CA ASN A 196 1.74 14.75 1.57
C ASN A 196 2.81 14.92 2.67
N LYS A 197 3.15 16.17 3.04
CA LYS A 197 4.16 16.47 4.05
C LYS A 197 3.88 15.71 5.36
N SER A 198 4.93 15.12 5.94
CA SER A 198 4.85 14.45 7.24
C SER A 198 4.49 15.47 8.35
N THR A 199 3.98 14.98 9.48
CA THR A 199 3.62 15.83 10.63
C THR A 199 4.81 16.55 11.23
N ASP A 200 6.01 15.99 11.08
CA ASP A 200 7.30 16.53 11.53
C ASP A 200 8.08 17.25 10.41
N PHE A 201 7.40 17.61 9.31
CA PHE A 201 8.02 18.32 8.21
C PHE A 201 8.63 19.66 8.64
N LYS A 202 9.90 19.89 8.29
CA LYS A 202 10.71 21.03 8.69
C LYS A 202 11.56 21.51 7.52
N ILE A 203 11.50 22.81 7.26
CA ILE A 203 12.41 23.49 6.33
C ILE A 203 13.63 23.94 7.13
N LEU A 204 14.81 23.64 6.61
CA LEU A 204 16.10 24.04 7.16
C LEU A 204 16.34 25.54 6.93
N ASP A 205 17.26 26.13 7.69
CA ASP A 205 17.55 27.57 7.63
C ASP A 205 18.00 28.07 6.25
N ASN A 206 18.62 27.18 5.45
CA ASN A 206 19.03 27.45 4.07
C ASN A 206 17.88 27.34 3.05
N GLY A 207 16.65 27.08 3.50
CA GLY A 207 15.46 26.91 2.66
C GLY A 207 15.29 25.53 2.03
N THR A 208 16.15 24.54 2.32
CA THR A 208 16.02 23.16 1.83
C THR A 208 15.33 22.26 2.86
N VAL A 209 15.09 20.99 2.51
CA VAL A 209 14.64 19.96 3.47
C VAL A 209 15.56 18.73 3.42
N GLU A 210 15.54 17.95 4.49
CA GLU A 210 16.23 16.66 4.54
C GLU A 210 15.64 15.66 3.53
N ALA A 211 16.49 14.79 3.01
CA ALA A 211 16.09 13.82 1.98
C ALA A 211 14.98 12.85 2.45
N SER A 212 14.93 12.53 3.75
CA SER A 212 13.87 11.69 4.32
C SER A 212 12.48 12.36 4.30
N GLN A 213 12.42 13.68 4.26
CA GLN A 213 11.15 14.41 4.31
C GLN A 213 10.40 14.51 2.98
N VAL A 214 11.00 14.03 1.89
CA VAL A 214 10.40 14.14 0.55
C VAL A 214 9.69 12.87 0.09
N CYS A 215 9.94 11.74 0.75
CA CYS A 215 9.51 10.41 0.31
C CYS A 215 7.98 10.25 0.26
N THR A 216 7.26 10.93 1.15
CA THR A 216 5.80 10.84 1.29
C THR A 216 5.07 11.42 0.07
N THR A 217 5.73 12.28 -0.71
CA THR A 217 5.22 12.81 -1.99
C THR A 217 4.78 11.70 -2.94
N CYS A 218 5.51 10.59 -2.98
CA CYS A 218 5.24 9.48 -3.91
C CYS A 218 4.80 8.18 -3.21
N HIS A 219 5.22 7.95 -1.97
CA HIS A 219 4.96 6.69 -1.27
C HIS A 219 3.85 6.78 -0.22
N GLY A 220 3.31 7.98 0.03
CA GLY A 220 2.39 8.24 1.14
C GLY A 220 3.08 8.12 2.51
N GLN A 221 2.29 8.06 3.58
CA GLN A 221 2.80 7.98 4.96
C GLN A 221 3.34 6.59 5.30
N ILE A 222 4.52 6.23 4.76
CA ILE A 222 5.17 4.93 4.97
C ILE A 222 5.44 4.68 6.46
N ALA A 223 5.77 5.71 7.22
CA ALA A 223 5.98 5.65 8.66
C ALA A 223 4.75 5.16 9.44
N GLU A 224 3.55 5.23 8.85
CA GLU A 224 2.29 4.74 9.42
C GLU A 224 1.88 3.36 8.87
N MET A 225 2.69 2.74 8.00
CA MET A 225 2.35 1.50 7.33
C MET A 225 2.93 0.27 8.05
N GLU A 226 2.04 -0.54 8.62
CA GLU A 226 2.38 -1.86 9.17
C GLU A 226 2.82 -2.83 8.04
N LYS A 227 2.13 -2.77 6.90
CA LYS A 227 2.49 -3.44 5.66
C LYS A 227 2.52 -2.38 4.56
N VAL A 228 3.64 -2.28 3.85
CA VAL A 228 3.78 -1.29 2.76
C VAL A 228 2.73 -1.57 1.70
N THR A 229 1.98 -0.51 1.37
CA THR A 229 0.98 -0.53 0.30
C THR A 229 1.27 0.56 -0.70
N GLN A 230 0.92 0.31 -1.96
CA GLN A 230 0.93 1.37 -2.95
C GLN A 230 -0.24 2.33 -2.65
N LYS A 231 0.06 3.56 -2.24
CA LYS A 231 -0.97 4.60 -2.03
C LYS A 231 -1.20 5.42 -3.28
N GLU A 232 -0.11 5.83 -3.91
CA GLU A 232 -0.14 6.58 -5.15
C GLU A 232 -0.21 5.64 -6.36
N PRO A 233 -0.99 5.98 -7.41
CA PRO A 233 -1.14 5.11 -8.57
C PRO A 233 0.13 5.04 -9.43
N LEU A 234 1.04 6.04 -9.33
CA LEU A 234 2.32 6.11 -10.06
C LEU A 234 2.17 5.87 -11.57
N LYS A 235 1.11 6.46 -12.14
CA LYS A 235 0.78 6.38 -13.58
C LYS A 235 1.32 7.61 -14.31
N MET A 236 1.45 7.51 -15.62
CA MET A 236 1.90 8.60 -16.49
C MET A 236 1.22 9.94 -16.19
N GLY A 237 -0.11 9.95 -15.98
CA GLY A 237 -0.86 11.15 -15.67
C GLY A 237 -0.37 11.88 -14.42
N GLN A 238 0.01 11.15 -13.37
CA GLN A 238 0.56 11.73 -12.14
C GLN A 238 1.95 12.32 -12.38
N CYS A 239 2.82 11.60 -13.08
CA CYS A 239 4.16 12.08 -13.42
C CYS A 239 4.09 13.37 -14.25
N VAL A 240 3.29 13.36 -15.33
CA VAL A 240 3.13 14.51 -16.24
C VAL A 240 2.49 15.70 -15.53
N ALA A 241 1.47 15.48 -14.68
CA ALA A 241 0.87 16.56 -13.91
C ALA A 241 1.87 17.21 -12.94
N CYS A 242 2.65 16.40 -12.22
CA CYS A 242 3.68 16.89 -11.32
C CYS A 242 4.78 17.64 -12.09
N HIS A 243 5.23 17.11 -13.23
CA HIS A 243 6.24 17.75 -14.05
C HIS A 243 5.75 19.09 -14.62
N ARG A 244 4.51 19.18 -15.12
CA ARG A 244 3.92 20.46 -15.57
C ARG A 244 3.83 21.51 -14.46
N ALA A 245 3.41 21.10 -13.27
CA ALA A 245 3.28 22.00 -12.13
C ALA A 245 4.62 22.57 -11.64
N ASN A 246 5.73 21.94 -12.05
CA ASN A 246 7.09 22.24 -11.62
C ASN A 246 8.02 22.58 -12.80
N GLU A 247 7.45 22.87 -13.97
CA GLU A 247 8.17 23.25 -15.20
C GLU A 247 9.26 22.25 -15.63
N ALA A 248 9.09 20.96 -15.29
CA ALA A 248 9.97 19.89 -15.69
C ALA A 248 9.57 19.29 -17.05
N SER A 249 10.52 18.64 -17.73
CA SER A 249 10.28 18.02 -19.03
C SER A 249 9.18 16.97 -18.96
N ILE A 250 8.23 17.05 -19.90
CA ILE A 250 7.18 16.06 -20.12
C ILE A 250 7.37 15.30 -21.44
N GLY A 251 8.54 15.44 -22.07
CA GLY A 251 8.89 14.73 -23.30
C GLY A 251 8.91 13.22 -23.07
N CYS A 252 8.48 12.46 -24.07
CA CYS A 252 8.36 11.01 -23.97
C CYS A 252 9.72 10.37 -23.61
N GLU A 253 10.79 10.83 -24.24
CA GLU A 253 12.18 10.39 -24.06
C GLU A 253 12.75 10.71 -22.67
N THR A 254 12.11 11.59 -21.92
CA THR A 254 12.51 11.88 -20.53
C THR A 254 12.21 10.67 -19.62
N CYS A 255 11.09 10.00 -19.89
CA CYS A 255 10.54 8.94 -19.05
C CYS A 255 10.60 7.55 -19.70
N HIS A 256 10.75 7.48 -21.02
CA HIS A 256 10.69 6.25 -21.79
C HIS A 256 11.98 6.01 -22.57
N HIS A 257 12.34 4.74 -22.69
CA HIS A 257 13.42 4.25 -23.56
C HIS A 257 12.88 3.94 -24.96
#